data_AF-A0A150PEC1-F1
#
_entry.id   AF-A0A150PEC1-F1
#
_cell.length_a   1.000
_cell.length_b   1.000
_cell.length_c   1.000
_cell.angle_alpha   90.00
_cell.angle_beta   90.00
_cell.angle_gamma   90.00
#
_symmetry.space_group_name_H-M   'P 1'
#
loop_
_entity.id
_entity.type
_entity.pdbx_description
1 polymer ?
#
loop_
_entity_poly.entity_id
_entity_poly.type
_entity_poly.pdbx_seq_one_letter_code
_entity_poly.pdbx_strand_id
1 'polypeptide(L)'
;MIVVNEADGDELDLADGIGSKARLVIDRADDALPPFVISGIFGGLEHLHSFGGRSLLRAVLVPRLWLLGLSRHSRNFTKQSVPEIIQAILEDNGFIADDFELRLSDYAKEEHVCQYQESDLAFISRWMEREGIYYYF
;
A
#
# COMPACT_ATOMS: atom_id res chain seq x y z
N MET A 1 -8.96 -0.11 -16.28
CA MET A 1 -8.58 -0.88 -17.48
C MET A 1 -7.70 0.01 -18.32
N ILE A 2 -6.61 -0.51 -18.87
CA ILE A 2 -5.60 0.22 -19.63
C ILE A 2 -5.49 -0.45 -21.00
N VAL A 3 -5.38 0.34 -22.06
CA VAL A 3 -5.14 -0.17 -23.42
C VAL A 3 -3.71 0.18 -23.80
N VAL A 4 -2.93 -0.83 -24.16
CA VAL A 4 -1.56 -0.68 -24.65
C VAL A 4 -1.47 -1.23 -26.07
N ASN A 5 -0.42 -0.89 -26.81
CA ASN A 5 -0.17 -1.57 -28.08
C ASN A 5 0.13 -3.05 -27.80
N GLU A 6 -0.23 -3.93 -28.73
CA GLU A 6 -0.10 -5.38 -28.55
C GLU A 6 1.37 -5.81 -28.42
N ALA A 7 2.27 -5.18 -29.18
CA ALA A 7 3.71 -5.42 -29.04
C ALA A 7 4.24 -5.06 -27.63
N ASP A 8 3.79 -3.95 -27.05
CA ASP A 8 4.18 -3.52 -25.71
C ASP A 8 3.54 -4.42 -24.63
N GLY A 9 2.34 -4.94 -24.89
CA GLY A 9 1.59 -5.80 -23.97
C GLY A 9 2.14 -7.23 -23.88
N ASP A 10 2.62 -7.78 -24.99
CA ASP A 10 3.17 -9.15 -25.05
C ASP A 10 4.60 -9.24 -24.51
N GLU A 11 5.35 -8.13 -24.50
CA GLU A 11 6.71 -8.05 -23.94
C GLU A 11 6.72 -7.80 -22.42
N LEU A 12 5.60 -7.37 -21.85
CA LEU A 12 5.44 -7.14 -20.42
C LEU A 12 5.31 -8.45 -19.64
N ASP A 13 6.35 -8.81 -18.88
CA ASP A 13 6.20 -9.82 -17.83
C ASP A 13 5.34 -9.25 -16.70
N LEU A 14 4.06 -9.62 -16.73
CA LEU A 14 3.07 -9.17 -15.75
C LEU A 14 3.39 -9.66 -14.33
N ALA A 15 4.11 -10.78 -14.18
CA ALA A 15 4.48 -11.31 -12.87
C ALA A 15 5.54 -10.42 -12.22
N ASP A 16 6.54 -9.99 -12.99
CA ASP A 16 7.59 -9.06 -12.52
C ASP A 16 7.03 -7.66 -12.23
N GLY A 17 5.89 -7.31 -12.85
CA GLY A 17 5.19 -6.07 -12.59
C GLY A 17 4.49 -6.00 -11.22
N ILE A 18 4.17 -7.14 -10.59
CA ILE A 18 3.46 -7.15 -9.29
C ILE A 18 4.36 -6.61 -8.18
N GLY A 19 3.81 -5.73 -7.33
CA GLY A 19 4.54 -5.09 -6.24
C GLY A 19 5.42 -3.91 -6.67
N SER A 20 5.63 -3.72 -7.97
CA SER A 20 6.38 -2.56 -8.49
C SER A 20 5.64 -1.25 -8.28
N LYS A 21 6.39 -0.17 -8.01
CA LYS A 21 5.85 1.18 -7.82
C LYS A 21 5.21 1.68 -9.13
N ALA A 22 4.02 2.27 -9.02
CA ALA A 22 3.27 2.80 -10.14
C ALA A 22 2.58 4.12 -9.78
N ARG A 23 2.32 4.94 -10.80
CA ARG A 23 1.59 6.20 -10.68
C ARG A 23 0.51 6.28 -11.76
N LEU A 24 -0.72 6.61 -11.33
CA LEU A 24 -1.81 6.99 -12.23
C LEU A 24 -1.88 8.51 -12.28
N VAL A 25 -1.62 9.08 -13.45
CA VAL A 25 -1.69 10.52 -13.69
C VAL A 25 -2.98 10.82 -14.45
N ILE A 26 -3.82 11.67 -13.86
CA ILE A 26 -5.07 12.14 -14.45
C ILE A 26 -4.84 13.60 -14.81
N ASP A 27 -4.61 13.84 -16.10
CA ASP A 27 -4.47 15.18 -16.66
C ASP A 27 -5.83 15.68 -17.16
N ARG A 28 -6.20 16.89 -16.74
CA ARG A 28 -7.42 17.56 -17.18
C ARG A 28 -7.01 18.54 -18.26
N ALA A 29 -7.22 18.15 -19.51
CA ALA A 29 -6.75 18.87 -20.71
C ALA A 29 -7.16 20.35 -20.84
N ASP A 30 -7.99 20.88 -19.94
CA ASP A 30 -8.67 22.18 -20.07
C ASP A 30 -8.55 23.06 -18.80
N ASP A 31 -7.72 22.69 -17.83
CA ASP A 31 -7.38 23.57 -16.71
C ASP A 31 -5.86 23.77 -16.61
N ALA A 32 -5.42 24.95 -16.14
CA ALA A 32 -4.02 25.23 -15.86
C ALA A 32 -3.57 24.64 -14.51
N LEU A 33 -4.34 23.70 -13.94
CA LEU A 33 -4.03 23.10 -12.65
C LEU A 33 -3.05 21.95 -12.85
N PRO A 34 -2.22 21.63 -11.83
CA PRO A 34 -1.36 20.47 -11.89
C PRO A 34 -2.20 19.18 -12.00
N PRO A 35 -1.69 18.14 -12.70
CA PRO A 35 -2.39 16.89 -12.87
C PRO A 35 -2.59 16.17 -11.52
N PHE A 36 -3.69 15.43 -11.40
CA PHE A 36 -3.93 14.62 -10.21
C PHE A 36 -3.12 13.32 -10.30
N VAL A 37 -2.26 13.07 -9.31
CA VAL A 37 -1.38 11.90 -9.30
C VAL A 37 -1.75 10.98 -8.15
N ILE A 38 -2.06 9.74 -8.47
CA ILE A 38 -2.28 8.67 -7.49
C ILE A 38 -1.08 7.74 -7.54
N SER A 39 -0.37 7.61 -6.42
CA SER A 39 0.82 6.75 -6.30
C SER A 39 0.49 5.47 -5.54
N GLY A 40 1.11 4.36 -5.92
CA GLY A 40 0.93 3.09 -5.25
C GLY A 40 1.86 2.02 -5.81
N ILE A 41 1.45 0.76 -5.62
CA ILE A 41 2.07 -0.42 -6.22
C ILE A 41 1.01 -1.21 -7.00
N PHE A 42 1.44 -2.01 -7.96
CA PHE A 42 0.53 -2.95 -8.60
C PHE A 42 0.19 -4.12 -7.65
N GLY A 43 -1.05 -4.16 -7.17
CA GLY A 43 -1.59 -5.29 -6.40
C GLY A 43 -2.11 -6.43 -7.30
N GLY A 44 -2.28 -6.17 -8.59
CA GLY A 44 -2.71 -7.15 -9.58
C GLY A 44 -2.60 -6.60 -11.00
N LEU A 45 -2.19 -7.46 -11.93
CA LEU A 45 -2.09 -7.19 -13.36
C LEU A 45 -2.67 -8.39 -14.10
N GLU A 46 -3.58 -8.14 -15.05
CA GLU A 46 -4.21 -9.17 -15.85
C GLU A 46 -4.31 -8.73 -17.31
N HIS A 47 -3.98 -9.63 -18.23
CA HIS A 47 -4.27 -9.46 -19.65
C HIS A 47 -5.66 -10.00 -19.96
N LEU A 48 -6.57 -9.13 -20.37
CA LEU A 48 -7.97 -9.48 -20.62
C LEU A 48 -8.21 -9.91 -22.06
N HIS A 49 -7.66 -9.16 -23.02
CA HIS A 49 -7.91 -9.38 -24.45
C HIS A 49 -6.82 -8.74 -25.32
N SER A 50 -6.62 -9.28 -26.52
CA SER A 50 -5.86 -8.64 -27.60
C SER A 50 -6.73 -8.54 -28.84
N PHE A 51 -6.85 -7.35 -29.42
CA PHE A 51 -7.60 -7.12 -30.65
C PHE A 51 -7.03 -5.97 -31.48
N GLY A 52 -6.69 -6.28 -32.73
CA GLY A 52 -6.33 -5.29 -33.74
C GLY A 52 -5.07 -4.49 -33.38
N GLY A 53 -4.00 -5.16 -32.96
CA GLY A 53 -2.73 -4.50 -32.62
C GLY A 53 -2.72 -3.85 -31.23
N ARG A 54 -3.73 -4.11 -30.39
CA ARG A 54 -3.86 -3.54 -29.04
C ARG A 54 -4.21 -4.60 -28.01
N SER A 55 -3.65 -4.45 -26.82
CA SER A 55 -3.92 -5.31 -25.67
C SER A 55 -4.69 -4.53 -24.59
N LEU A 56 -5.74 -5.14 -24.06
CA LEU A 56 -6.53 -4.65 -22.95
C LEU A 56 -6.05 -5.29 -21.64
N LEU A 57 -5.55 -4.47 -20.73
CA LEU A 57 -5.03 -4.88 -19.43
C LEU A 57 -5.92 -4.38 -18.28
N ARG A 58 -6.02 -5.18 -17.22
CA ARG A 58 -6.57 -4.75 -15.92
C ARG A 58 -5.42 -4.61 -14.95
N ALA A 59 -5.20 -3.39 -14.46
CA ALA A 59 -4.28 -3.11 -13.38
C ALA A 59 -5.05 -2.69 -12.13
N VAL A 60 -4.63 -3.21 -10.97
CA VAL A 60 -5.14 -2.84 -9.65
C VAL A 60 -4.02 -2.08 -8.93
N LEU A 61 -4.22 -0.78 -8.72
CA LEU A 61 -3.30 0.07 -7.98
C LEU A 61 -3.73 0.13 -6.51
N VAL A 62 -2.82 -0.18 -5.60
CA VAL A 62 -3.06 -0.18 -4.14
C VAL A 62 -1.96 0.61 -3.41
N PRO A 63 -2.23 1.18 -2.23
CA PRO A 63 -1.18 1.75 -1.40
C PRO A 63 -0.21 0.65 -0.96
N ARG A 64 1.08 0.99 -0.78
CA ARG A 64 2.08 0.02 -0.31
C ARG A 64 1.71 -0.60 1.05
N LEU A 65 0.98 0.15 1.89
CA LEU A 65 0.43 -0.32 3.17
C LEU A 65 -0.44 -1.59 3.02
N TRP A 66 -1.06 -1.81 1.85
CA TRP A 66 -1.85 -3.01 1.57
C TRP A 66 -1.05 -4.32 1.73
N LEU A 67 0.27 -4.29 1.51
CA LEU A 67 1.14 -5.47 1.69
C LEU A 67 1.11 -6.03 3.12
N LEU A 68 0.89 -5.19 4.13
CA LEU A 68 0.77 -5.62 5.53
C LEU A 68 -0.48 -6.51 5.76
N GLY A 69 -1.43 -6.51 4.82
CA GLY A 69 -2.60 -7.39 4.85
C GLY A 69 -2.32 -8.80 4.34
N LEU A 70 -1.17 -9.03 3.70
CA LEU A 70 -0.79 -10.31 3.09
C LEU A 70 0.01 -11.22 4.01
N SER A 71 0.32 -10.76 5.22
CA SER A 71 1.07 -11.51 6.22
C SER A 71 0.17 -11.98 7.37
N ARG A 72 0.67 -12.91 8.20
CA ARG A 72 0.00 -13.34 9.42
C ARG A 72 1.03 -13.67 10.48
N HIS A 73 0.88 -13.08 11.67
CA HIS A 73 1.89 -13.16 12.72
C HIS A 73 1.30 -13.39 14.11
N SER A 74 2.17 -13.86 15.00
CA SER A 74 1.96 -13.85 16.45
C SER A 74 3.20 -13.25 17.12
N ARG A 75 3.07 -12.08 17.74
CA ARG A 75 4.18 -11.31 18.33
C ARG A 75 3.74 -10.61 19.62
N ASN A 76 4.69 -10.37 20.52
CA ASN A 76 4.45 -9.63 21.76
C ASN A 76 5.27 -8.34 21.77
N PHE A 77 4.62 -7.26 22.16
CA PHE A 77 5.23 -5.95 22.37
C PHE A 77 5.04 -5.55 23.84
N THR A 78 6.11 -5.20 24.52
CA THR A 78 6.07 -4.85 25.95
C THR A 78 6.68 -3.49 26.19
N LYS A 79 6.08 -2.69 27.07
CA LYS A 79 6.57 -1.36 27.46
C LYS A 79 6.76 -0.44 26.24
N GLN A 80 5.83 -0.51 25.29
CA GLN A 80 5.80 0.30 24.09
C GLN A 80 4.42 0.94 23.94
N SER A 81 4.41 2.17 23.47
CA SER A 81 3.20 2.90 23.06
C SER A 81 2.72 2.41 21.70
N VAL A 82 1.45 2.67 21.38
CA VAL A 82 0.86 2.28 20.10
C VAL A 82 1.62 2.87 18.89
N PRO A 83 2.04 4.16 18.88
CA PRO A 83 2.87 4.69 17.80
C PRO A 83 4.23 3.99 17.66
N GLU A 84 4.91 3.67 18.77
CA GLU A 84 6.18 2.92 18.74
C GLU A 84 5.98 1.52 18.12
N ILE A 85 4.87 0.85 18.45
CA ILE A 85 4.53 -0.47 17.88
C ILE A 85 4.23 -0.36 16.38
N ILE A 86 3.44 0.64 15.96
CA ILE A 86 3.12 0.86 14.53
C ILE A 86 4.40 1.13 13.74
N GLN A 87 5.28 1.98 14.25
CA GLN A 87 6.57 2.27 13.64
C GLN A 87 7.42 0.99 13.48
N ALA A 88 7.56 0.20 14.54
CA ALA A 88 8.33 -1.03 14.50
C ALA A 88 7.79 -2.02 13.44
N ILE A 89 6.47 -2.15 13.31
CA ILE A 89 5.84 -3.01 12.31
C ILE A 89 6.10 -2.50 10.88
N LEU A 90 6.03 -1.18 10.66
CA LEU A 90 6.32 -0.59 9.35
C LEU A 90 7.79 -0.84 8.97
N GLU A 91 8.72 -0.59 9.89
CA GLU A 91 10.16 -0.81 9.68
C GLU A 91 10.49 -2.30 9.42
N ASP A 92 9.88 -3.22 10.17
CA ASP A 92 10.01 -4.68 9.96
C ASP A 92 9.54 -5.11 8.55
N ASN A 93 8.57 -4.38 7.98
CA ASN A 93 8.05 -4.59 6.63
C ASN A 93 8.80 -3.77 5.56
N GLY A 94 9.95 -3.20 5.90
CA GLY A 94 10.87 -2.50 4.99
C GLY A 94 10.44 -1.08 4.62
N PHE A 95 9.53 -0.46 5.38
CA PHE A 95 9.24 0.96 5.23
C PHE A 95 10.40 1.76 5.83
N ILE A 96 10.83 2.80 5.11
CA ILE A 96 11.86 3.74 5.59
C ILE A 96 11.19 5.05 6.05
N ALA A 97 11.96 5.92 6.70
CA ALA A 97 11.46 7.20 7.22
C ALA A 97 10.76 8.10 6.18
N ASP A 98 11.12 7.97 4.90
CA ASP A 98 10.50 8.73 3.81
C ASP A 98 9.16 8.13 3.33
N ASP A 99 8.80 6.92 3.76
CA ASP A 99 7.57 6.24 3.35
C ASP A 99 6.35 6.62 4.21
N PHE A 100 6.55 7.13 5.44
CA PHE A 100 5.46 7.47 6.36
C PHE A 100 5.86 8.57 7.36
N GLU A 101 4.86 9.29 7.88
CA GLU A 101 5.05 10.31 8.90
C GLU A 101 4.03 10.13 10.02
N LEU A 102 4.51 10.01 11.27
CA LEU A 102 3.64 9.90 12.45
C LEU A 102 3.42 11.28 13.07
N ARG A 103 2.34 11.96 12.67
CA ARG A 103 1.91 13.26 13.23
C ARG A 103 0.97 13.07 14.41
N LEU A 104 1.51 12.54 15.52
CA LEU A 104 0.74 12.10 16.67
C LEU A 104 1.20 12.81 17.95
N SER A 105 0.30 12.94 18.93
CA SER A 105 0.66 13.37 20.29
C SER A 105 1.29 12.23 21.09
N ASP A 106 1.64 12.47 22.36
CA ASP A 106 2.18 11.43 23.22
C ASP A 106 1.09 10.40 23.60
N TYR A 107 1.42 9.11 23.46
CA TYR A 107 0.59 7.98 23.88
C TYR A 107 1.24 7.24 25.04
N ALA A 108 0.42 6.77 25.99
CA ALA A 108 0.91 5.98 27.10
C ALA A 108 1.53 4.65 26.60
N LYS A 109 2.54 4.18 27.33
CA LYS A 109 3.14 2.87 27.06
C LYS A 109 2.24 1.78 27.61
N GLU A 110 1.96 0.79 26.78
CA GLU A 110 1.24 -0.40 27.18
C GLU A 110 2.20 -1.38 27.84
N GLU A 111 1.77 -2.01 28.94
CA GLU A 111 2.57 -3.00 29.64
C GLU A 111 2.83 -4.22 28.73
N HIS A 112 1.77 -4.68 28.07
CA HIS A 112 1.80 -5.83 27.19
C HIS A 112 0.74 -5.73 26.08
N VAL A 113 1.19 -5.84 24.84
CA VAL A 113 0.35 -5.89 23.64
C VAL A 113 0.68 -7.15 22.86
N CYS A 114 -0.35 -7.91 22.49
CA CYS A 114 -0.20 -9.13 21.70
C CYS A 114 -0.86 -8.96 20.32
N GLN A 115 -0.10 -9.25 19.28
CA GLN A 115 -0.62 -9.59 17.96
C GLN A 115 -0.79 -11.11 17.93
N TYR A 116 -1.99 -11.62 17.68
CA TYR A 116 -2.23 -13.06 17.72
C TYR A 116 -2.96 -13.53 16.47
N GLN A 117 -2.25 -14.28 15.62
CA GLN A 117 -2.82 -14.91 14.43
C GLN A 117 -3.60 -13.91 13.57
N GLU A 118 -3.08 -12.71 13.38
CA GLU A 118 -3.67 -11.65 12.57
C GLU A 118 -2.61 -11.03 11.66
N SER A 119 -3.02 -10.34 10.61
CA SER A 119 -2.10 -9.62 9.72
C SER A 119 -1.57 -8.37 10.38
N ASP A 120 -0.44 -7.86 9.89
CA ASP A 120 0.11 -6.60 10.40
C ASP A 120 -0.89 -5.46 10.18
N LEU A 121 -1.56 -5.43 9.03
CA LEU A 121 -2.57 -4.41 8.71
C LEU A 121 -3.77 -4.49 9.67
N ALA A 122 -4.31 -5.68 9.92
CA ALA A 122 -5.45 -5.84 10.83
C ALA A 122 -5.09 -5.42 12.27
N PHE A 123 -3.88 -5.78 12.71
CA PHE A 123 -3.39 -5.45 14.04
C PHE A 123 -3.20 -3.94 14.22
N ILE A 124 -2.51 -3.26 13.30
CA ILE A 124 -2.33 -1.81 13.39
C ILE A 124 -3.67 -1.09 13.29
N SER A 125 -4.57 -1.50 12.37
CA SER A 125 -5.88 -0.86 12.21
C SER A 125 -6.70 -0.94 13.50
N ARG A 126 -6.77 -2.11 14.13
CA ARG A 126 -7.51 -2.29 15.39
C ARG A 126 -6.96 -1.41 16.53
N TRP A 127 -5.65 -1.27 16.63
CA TRP A 127 -5.04 -0.40 17.65
C TRP A 127 -5.20 1.08 17.34
N MET A 128 -5.10 1.46 16.07
CA MET A 128 -5.36 2.82 15.62
C MET A 128 -6.81 3.23 15.92
N GLU A 129 -7.77 2.37 15.59
CA GLU A 129 -9.20 2.60 15.88
C GLU A 129 -9.46 2.76 17.38
N ARG A 130 -8.86 1.92 18.23
CA ARG A 130 -8.99 2.00 19.69
C ARG A 130 -8.49 3.34 20.23
N GLU A 131 -7.38 3.82 19.72
CA GLU A 131 -6.71 5.05 20.19
C GLU A 131 -7.19 6.32 19.44
N GLY A 132 -8.10 6.19 18.48
CA GLY A 132 -8.60 7.31 17.68
C GLY A 132 -7.61 7.84 16.64
N ILE A 133 -6.64 7.01 16.23
CA ILE A 133 -5.65 7.31 15.20
C ILE A 133 -6.24 6.96 13.82
N TYR A 134 -6.00 7.83 12.84
CA TYR A 134 -6.33 7.60 11.44
C TYR A 134 -5.15 7.96 10.54
N TYR A 135 -5.20 7.56 9.27
CA TYR A 135 -4.17 7.86 8.29
C TYR A 135 -4.77 8.24 6.95
N TYR A 136 -3.97 8.92 6.13
CA TYR A 136 -4.27 9.30 4.75
C TYR A 136 -2.99 9.22 3.91
N PHE A 137 -3.15 9.27 2.59
CA PHE A 137 -2.07 9.18 1.60
C PHE A 137 -1.97 10.46 0.78
#